data_AF-A0AAN8A886-F1
#
_entry.id   AF-A0AAN8A886-F1
#
_cell.length_a   1.000
_cell.length_b   1.000
_cell.length_c   1.000
_cell.angle_alpha   90.00
_cell.angle_beta   90.00
_cell.angle_gamma   90.00
#
_symmetry.space_group_name_H-M   'P 1'
#
loop_
_entity.id
_entity.type
_entity.pdbx_description
1 polymer ?
#
loop_
_entity_poly.entity_id
_entity_poly.type
_entity_poly.pdbx_seq_one_letter_code
_entity_poly.pdbx_strand_id
1 'polypeptide(L)'
;MAAHMRWGLSRLLRARNTTHFKFLVKIQSSYLSQSKTQIFRRVQPQIWTGNTDFSTRHLSIQTQDTPNPRSLKFLPGKPVLGSGTLDFPTQSTAECSSLARGLFEIEGVKSVFFGPDFITVTKTDEDVEWTDIKRHAVEAIANFFESGDPITIGAVHHESSISEDDDDIVSMIKELLDTRIRPTVQEDGGDVIFKGFEDGTVKLKLVGSCTGCPSSTVTLKNGIQNMMQFYIPEVDNVEQVEDEVDEINAKVFSELERKLQE
;
A
#
# COMPACT_ATOMS: atom_id res chain seq x y z
N MET A 1 -56.26 -1.26 -29.89
CA MET A 1 -56.36 -2.08 -31.12
C MET A 1 -55.10 -1.81 -31.94
N ALA A 2 -54.36 -2.87 -32.31
CA ALA A 2 -53.08 -2.90 -33.04
C ALA A 2 -51.87 -2.27 -32.30
N ALA A 3 -50.62 -2.77 -32.33
CA ALA A 3 -49.92 -3.81 -33.08
C ALA A 3 -48.80 -4.41 -32.19
N HIS A 4 -48.67 -5.73 -32.04
CA HIS A 4 -47.70 -6.59 -32.74
C HIS A 4 -46.29 -6.02 -32.93
N MET A 5 -45.31 -6.58 -32.19
CA MET A 5 -44.06 -7.06 -32.80
C MET A 5 -43.40 -8.12 -31.91
N ARG A 6 -43.43 -9.37 -32.42
CA ARG A 6 -42.70 -10.54 -31.94
C ARG A 6 -41.27 -10.46 -32.46
N TRP A 7 -40.29 -10.70 -31.61
CA TRP A 7 -38.96 -11.14 -32.05
C TRP A 7 -38.73 -12.55 -31.50
N GLY A 8 -38.60 -13.50 -32.41
CA GLY A 8 -38.10 -14.84 -32.14
C GLY A 8 -37.09 -15.18 -33.21
N LEU A 9 -35.94 -15.71 -32.81
CA LEU A 9 -34.97 -16.49 -33.59
C LEU A 9 -34.06 -17.16 -32.53
N SER A 10 -34.32 -18.41 -32.16
CA SER A 10 -33.72 -19.61 -32.76
C SER A 10 -32.30 -19.94 -32.26
N ARG A 11 -32.28 -20.69 -31.15
CA ARG A 11 -31.58 -21.97 -30.96
C ARG A 11 -30.46 -22.31 -31.96
N LEU A 12 -29.21 -22.38 -31.48
CA LEU A 12 -28.18 -23.25 -32.05
C LEU A 12 -27.36 -23.90 -30.93
N LEU A 13 -27.58 -25.20 -30.77
CA LEU A 13 -26.74 -26.16 -30.07
C LEU A 13 -25.54 -26.52 -30.96
N ARG A 14 -24.34 -26.60 -30.40
CA ARG A 14 -23.22 -27.38 -30.95
C ARG A 14 -22.28 -27.71 -29.78
N ALA A 15 -22.48 -28.88 -29.15
CA ALA A 15 -21.76 -30.14 -29.39
C ALA A 15 -20.33 -30.14 -28.81
N ARG A 16 -20.17 -31.02 -27.82
CA ARG A 16 -18.94 -31.48 -27.16
C ARG A 16 -17.88 -31.90 -28.19
N ASN A 17 -16.61 -31.68 -27.87
CA ASN A 17 -15.56 -32.60 -28.27
C ASN A 17 -14.62 -32.88 -27.11
N THR A 18 -14.57 -34.16 -26.77
CA THR A 18 -13.76 -34.80 -25.75
C THR A 18 -12.55 -35.39 -26.47
N THR A 19 -11.33 -35.02 -26.10
CA THR A 19 -10.16 -35.85 -26.42
C THR A 19 -9.20 -35.86 -25.24
N HIS A 20 -9.30 -36.97 -24.49
CA HIS A 20 -8.24 -37.54 -23.70
C HIS A 20 -6.93 -37.61 -24.50
N PHE A 21 -5.82 -37.19 -23.90
CA PHE A 21 -4.51 -37.73 -24.24
C PHE A 21 -3.81 -38.12 -22.93
N LYS A 22 -4.01 -39.38 -22.53
CA LYS A 22 -3.13 -40.08 -21.58
C LYS A 22 -2.06 -40.77 -22.42
N PHE A 23 -0.78 -40.59 -22.08
CA PHE A 23 0.20 -41.62 -22.38
C PHE A 23 1.15 -41.84 -21.20
N LEU A 24 1.32 -43.11 -20.88
CA LEU A 24 2.05 -43.70 -19.77
C LEU A 24 3.55 -43.81 -20.06
N VAL A 25 4.35 -43.53 -19.02
CA VAL A 25 5.38 -44.37 -18.37
C VAL A 25 6.17 -45.40 -19.20
N LYS A 26 7.52 -45.28 -19.17
CA LYS A 26 8.53 -46.30 -18.73
C LYS A 26 9.93 -45.76 -19.06
N ILE A 27 10.82 -45.42 -18.11
CA ILE A 27 11.70 -46.27 -17.26
C ILE A 27 12.23 -47.54 -17.95
N GLN A 28 13.56 -47.53 -18.21
CA GLN A 28 14.60 -48.52 -17.88
C GLN A 28 15.75 -48.32 -18.90
N SER A 29 17.03 -48.15 -18.57
CA SER A 29 17.98 -48.81 -17.65
C SER A 29 19.12 -49.33 -18.52
N SER A 30 20.36 -48.95 -18.14
CA SER A 30 21.64 -49.67 -18.30
C SER A 30 22.06 -50.15 -19.70
N TYR A 31 23.30 -49.85 -20.12
CA TYR A 31 24.41 -50.81 -20.09
C TYR A 31 25.70 -50.25 -20.71
N LEU A 32 26.80 -50.51 -19.99
CA LEU A 32 28.18 -50.78 -20.41
C LEU A 32 28.97 -49.79 -21.31
N SER A 33 29.98 -49.19 -20.67
CA SER A 33 31.41 -49.35 -20.99
C SER A 33 31.85 -49.31 -22.45
N GLN A 34 32.59 -48.26 -22.82
CA GLN A 34 33.91 -48.46 -23.40
C GLN A 34 34.79 -47.21 -23.23
N SER A 35 35.93 -47.46 -22.60
CA SER A 35 37.08 -46.58 -22.42
C SER A 35 37.72 -46.22 -23.75
N LYS A 36 37.93 -44.92 -23.98
CA LYS A 36 39.00 -44.44 -24.88
C LYS A 36 39.69 -43.22 -24.25
N THR A 37 40.94 -43.46 -23.91
CA THR A 37 41.94 -42.51 -23.43
C THR A 37 42.17 -41.44 -24.50
N GLN A 38 41.93 -40.18 -24.17
CA GLN A 38 42.49 -39.04 -24.91
C GLN A 38 43.10 -38.02 -23.94
N ILE A 39 44.43 -38.05 -23.95
CA ILE A 39 45.42 -36.99 -23.70
C ILE A 39 44.82 -35.65 -23.21
N PHE A 40 45.00 -35.39 -21.92
CA PHE A 40 44.78 -34.09 -21.28
C PHE A 40 45.68 -33.01 -21.93
N ARG A 41 45.07 -32.08 -22.67
CA ARG A 41 45.67 -30.76 -22.87
C ARG A 41 45.35 -29.92 -21.64
N ARG A 42 46.41 -29.48 -20.95
CA ARG A 42 46.36 -28.56 -19.81
C ARG A 42 45.75 -27.23 -20.26
N VAL A 43 44.46 -27.03 -20.01
CA VAL A 43 43.81 -25.72 -20.11
C VAL A 43 44.16 -24.96 -18.84
N GLN A 44 44.87 -23.84 -18.99
CA GLN A 44 45.08 -22.90 -17.88
C GLN A 44 43.72 -22.35 -17.47
N PRO A 45 43.34 -22.36 -16.18
CA PRO A 45 42.18 -21.63 -15.74
C PRO A 45 42.49 -20.14 -15.88
N GLN A 46 41.85 -19.48 -16.83
CA GLN A 46 41.76 -18.03 -16.84
C GLN A 46 40.96 -17.64 -15.60
N ILE A 47 41.66 -17.10 -14.61
CA ILE A 47 41.04 -16.44 -13.46
C ILE A 47 40.26 -15.26 -14.02
N TRP A 48 38.96 -15.42 -14.13
CA TRP A 48 38.05 -14.34 -14.47
C TRP A 48 37.93 -13.47 -13.22
N THR A 49 38.78 -12.46 -13.11
CA THR A 49 38.54 -11.33 -12.21
C THR A 49 37.40 -10.51 -12.82
N GLY A 50 36.18 -11.04 -12.72
CA GLY A 50 35.00 -10.23 -12.88
C GLY A 50 35.00 -9.24 -11.72
N ASN A 51 35.51 -8.02 -11.95
CA ASN A 51 35.05 -6.88 -11.17
C ASN A 51 33.55 -6.84 -11.39
N THR A 52 32.78 -7.37 -10.44
CA THR A 52 31.42 -6.93 -10.24
C THR A 52 31.54 -5.47 -9.84
N ASP A 53 31.52 -4.61 -10.86
CA ASP A 53 31.23 -3.21 -10.69
C ASP A 53 29.84 -3.16 -10.04
N PHE A 54 29.84 -3.06 -8.72
CA PHE A 54 28.65 -2.71 -7.96
C PHE A 54 28.34 -1.28 -8.36
N SER A 55 27.63 -1.14 -9.47
CA SER A 55 27.03 0.11 -9.88
C SER A 55 26.08 0.49 -8.74
N THR A 56 26.55 1.35 -7.84
CA THR A 56 25.76 2.01 -6.82
C THR A 56 24.71 2.82 -7.57
N ARG A 57 23.55 2.19 -7.83
CA ARG A 57 22.43 2.88 -8.46
C ARG A 57 22.01 3.95 -7.46
N HIS A 58 22.34 5.19 -7.75
CA HIS A 58 21.88 6.34 -7.01
C HIS A 58 20.35 6.26 -6.92
N LEU A 59 19.81 6.14 -5.70
CA LEU A 59 18.37 6.14 -5.50
C LEU A 59 17.88 7.54 -5.91
N SER A 60 17.02 7.63 -6.92
CA SER A 60 16.42 8.89 -7.34
C SER A 60 15.03 8.97 -6.72
N ILE A 61 14.93 9.68 -5.60
CA ILE A 61 13.66 9.89 -4.90
C ILE A 61 12.95 11.06 -5.56
N GLN A 62 11.75 10.81 -6.08
CA GLN A 62 10.89 11.85 -6.65
C GLN A 62 9.92 12.36 -5.58
N THR A 63 9.42 13.59 -5.74
CA THR A 63 8.37 14.14 -4.89
C THR A 63 7.15 14.52 -5.73
N GLN A 64 5.97 14.31 -5.19
CA GLN A 64 4.69 14.71 -5.78
C GLN A 64 3.87 15.49 -4.76
N ASP A 65 3.23 16.56 -5.21
CA ASP A 65 2.29 17.34 -4.40
C ASP A 65 1.01 16.53 -4.20
N THR A 66 0.37 16.74 -3.04
CA THR A 66 -0.93 16.16 -2.72
C THR A 66 -2.00 17.26 -2.69
N PRO A 67 -3.30 16.93 -2.76
CA PRO A 67 -4.36 17.91 -2.54
C PRO A 67 -4.30 18.62 -1.18
N ASN A 68 -3.64 18.01 -0.19
CA ASN A 68 -3.38 18.62 1.11
C ASN A 68 -2.07 19.42 1.08
N PRO A 69 -2.10 20.77 1.24
CA PRO A 69 -0.89 21.61 1.17
C PRO A 69 0.11 21.32 2.31
N ARG A 70 -0.34 20.62 3.35
CA ARG A 70 0.47 20.21 4.50
C ARG A 70 1.10 18.83 4.31
N SER A 71 0.83 18.14 3.20
CA SER A 71 1.37 16.80 2.94
C SER A 71 2.12 16.74 1.62
N LEU A 72 3.27 16.06 1.62
CA LEU A 72 4.09 15.83 0.44
C LEU A 72 4.39 14.34 0.29
N LYS A 73 4.24 13.83 -0.94
CA LYS A 73 4.47 12.43 -1.28
C LYS A 73 5.89 12.25 -1.82
N PHE A 74 6.60 11.25 -1.31
CA PHE A 74 7.93 10.85 -1.72
C PHE A 74 7.87 9.46 -2.37
N LEU A 75 8.49 9.34 -3.54
CA LEU A 75 8.51 8.13 -4.37
C LEU A 75 9.95 7.64 -4.51
N PRO A 76 10.37 6.65 -3.71
CA PRO A 76 11.75 6.13 -3.76
C PRO A 76 12.07 5.34 -5.04
N GLY A 77 11.07 4.98 -5.83
CA GLY A 77 11.23 4.12 -7.01
C GLY A 77 11.45 2.64 -6.67
N LYS A 78 11.28 2.27 -5.39
CA LYS A 78 11.29 0.90 -4.87
C LYS A 78 10.02 0.69 -4.03
N PRO A 79 9.52 -0.55 -3.92
CA PRO A 79 8.46 -0.87 -2.98
C PRO A 79 8.86 -0.45 -1.56
N VAL A 80 7.95 0.24 -0.86
CA VAL A 80 8.13 0.64 0.53
C VAL A 80 7.58 -0.48 1.41
N LEU A 81 6.25 -0.64 1.49
CA LEU A 81 5.62 -1.80 2.11
C LEU A 81 5.35 -2.93 1.12
N GLY A 82 5.27 -2.62 -0.18
CA GLY A 82 4.89 -3.55 -1.25
C GLY A 82 3.39 -3.86 -1.30
N SER A 83 2.75 -4.02 -0.15
CA SER A 83 1.30 -4.19 0.00
C SER A 83 0.82 -3.61 1.32
N GLY A 84 -0.42 -3.14 1.36
CA GLY A 84 -0.98 -2.53 2.55
C GLY A 84 -0.39 -1.15 2.83
N THR A 85 -0.74 -0.62 4.00
CA THR A 85 -0.37 0.73 4.43
C THR A 85 -0.06 0.74 5.92
N LEU A 86 0.67 1.77 6.38
CA LEU A 86 1.01 1.94 7.79
C LEU A 86 1.04 3.42 8.14
N ASP A 87 0.24 3.82 9.13
CA ASP A 87 0.18 5.18 9.61
C ASP A 87 1.02 5.39 10.87
N PHE A 88 1.71 6.54 10.92
CA PHE A 88 2.46 7.00 12.07
C PHE A 88 1.99 8.41 12.44
N PRO A 89 0.92 8.53 13.25
CA PRO A 89 0.42 9.82 13.69
C PRO A 89 1.36 10.52 14.68
N THR A 90 2.18 9.76 15.41
CA THR A 90 3.10 10.30 16.44
C THR A 90 4.45 9.57 16.43
N GLN A 91 5.46 10.19 17.04
CA GLN A 91 6.80 9.60 17.14
C GLN A 91 6.82 8.25 17.88
N SER A 92 5.93 8.03 18.85
CA SER A 92 5.84 6.75 19.58
C SER A 92 5.38 5.61 18.68
N THR A 93 4.47 5.86 17.73
CA THR A 93 4.03 4.84 16.77
C THR A 93 5.13 4.45 15.77
N ALA A 94 6.13 5.31 15.58
CA ALA A 94 7.24 5.09 14.65
C ALA A 94 8.28 4.09 15.17
N GLU A 95 8.22 3.63 16.43
CA GLU A 95 9.19 2.69 17.00
C GLU A 95 9.36 1.40 16.20
N CYS A 96 8.33 0.97 15.46
CA CYS A 96 8.38 -0.22 14.62
C CYS A 96 9.10 -0.01 13.28
N SER A 97 9.59 1.20 12.95
CA SER A 97 10.34 1.49 11.73
C SER A 97 11.49 2.48 11.96
N SER A 98 12.72 2.08 11.64
CA SER A 98 13.89 2.97 11.70
C SER A 98 13.76 4.16 10.73
N LEU A 99 13.16 3.93 9.56
CA LEU A 99 12.87 5.00 8.59
C LEU A 99 11.88 6.01 9.15
N ALA A 100 10.77 5.56 9.74
CA ALA A 100 9.78 6.47 10.31
C ALA A 100 10.40 7.30 11.43
N ARG A 101 11.18 6.68 12.32
CA ARG A 101 11.92 7.41 13.36
C ARG A 101 12.84 8.49 12.81
N GLY A 102 13.65 8.16 11.81
CA GLY A 102 14.55 9.13 11.17
C GLY A 102 13.81 10.29 10.51
N LEU A 103 12.60 10.04 9.97
CA LEU A 103 11.76 11.11 9.44
C LEU A 103 11.15 12.00 10.53
N PHE A 104 10.82 11.45 11.70
CA PHE A 104 10.34 12.23 12.85
C PHE A 104 11.43 13.08 13.52
N GLU A 105 12.72 12.76 13.31
CA GLU A 105 13.83 13.59 13.79
C GLU A 105 13.97 14.90 13.00
N ILE A 106 13.32 15.00 11.84
CA ILE A 106 13.33 16.20 11.01
C ILE A 106 12.39 17.25 11.61
N GLU A 107 12.92 18.45 11.86
CA GLU A 107 12.13 19.56 12.38
C GLU A 107 10.99 19.93 11.43
N GLY A 108 9.78 20.09 11.99
CA GLY A 108 8.58 20.43 11.23
C GLY A 108 7.77 19.24 10.72
N VAL A 109 8.20 18.00 10.95
CA VAL A 109 7.41 16.79 10.63
C VAL A 109 6.39 16.51 11.74
N LYS A 110 5.12 16.39 11.36
CA LYS A 110 3.99 16.09 12.25
C LYS A 110 3.64 14.60 12.25
N SER A 111 3.53 14.01 11.06
CA SER A 111 3.17 12.62 10.89
C SER A 111 3.79 12.05 9.63
N VAL A 112 3.94 10.72 9.62
CA VAL A 112 4.52 9.97 8.51
C VAL A 112 3.55 8.85 8.15
N PHE A 113 3.46 8.53 6.87
CA PHE A 113 2.60 7.47 6.38
C PHE A 113 3.30 6.68 5.28
N PHE A 114 3.26 5.35 5.37
CA PHE A 114 3.83 4.46 4.36
C PHE A 114 2.72 3.83 3.53
N GLY A 115 2.82 4.04 2.22
CA GLY A 115 2.03 3.36 1.21
C GLY A 115 2.76 2.13 0.63
N PRO A 116 2.19 1.51 -0.40
CA PRO A 116 2.81 0.36 -1.07
C PRO A 116 4.19 0.69 -1.67
N ASP A 117 4.31 1.84 -2.34
CA ASP A 117 5.51 2.28 -3.06
C ASP A 117 5.88 3.76 -2.82
N PHE A 118 5.21 4.40 -1.85
CA PHE A 118 5.42 5.81 -1.52
C PHE A 118 5.44 6.04 -0.01
N ILE A 119 5.97 7.21 0.37
CA ILE A 119 5.98 7.72 1.74
C ILE A 119 5.35 9.11 1.71
N THR A 120 4.35 9.35 2.55
CA THR A 120 3.77 10.68 2.73
C THR A 120 4.27 11.26 4.04
N VAL A 121 4.76 12.50 3.99
CA VAL A 121 5.15 13.26 5.18
C VAL A 121 4.18 14.43 5.31
N THR A 122 3.72 14.69 6.53
CA THR A 122 2.83 15.81 6.85
C THR A 122 3.52 16.79 7.78
N LYS A 123 3.45 18.09 7.50
CA LYS A 123 4.09 19.14 8.31
C LYS A 123 3.23 19.68 9.46
N THR A 124 3.90 20.18 10.51
CA THR A 124 3.29 20.67 11.77
C THR A 124 2.48 21.95 11.61
N ASP A 125 2.84 22.82 10.68
CA ASP A 125 2.12 24.04 10.37
C ASP A 125 2.22 24.42 8.89
N GLU A 126 1.35 25.30 8.40
CA GLU A 126 1.40 25.83 7.04
C GLU A 126 2.63 26.72 6.80
N ASP A 127 3.09 27.43 7.83
CA ASP A 127 4.24 28.34 7.77
C ASP A 127 5.59 27.62 7.65
N VAL A 128 5.62 26.30 7.87
CA VAL A 128 6.84 25.50 7.74
C VAL A 128 7.18 25.26 6.27
N GLU A 129 8.39 25.60 5.85
CA GLU A 129 8.85 25.48 4.47
C GLU A 129 9.28 24.05 4.11
N TRP A 130 8.83 23.57 2.96
CA TRP A 130 9.17 22.22 2.48
C TRP A 130 10.64 22.05 2.09
N THR A 131 11.38 23.13 1.85
CA THR A 131 12.75 23.08 1.33
C THR A 131 13.68 22.26 2.24
N ASP A 132 13.61 22.49 3.56
CA ASP A 132 14.48 21.82 4.52
C ASP A 132 13.98 20.42 4.84
N ILE A 133 12.66 20.24 5.04
CA ILE A 133 12.05 18.92 5.24
C ILE A 133 12.37 18.01 4.05
N LYS A 134 12.20 18.49 2.81
CA LYS A 134 12.45 17.72 1.60
C LYS A 134 13.91 17.28 1.49
N ARG A 135 14.86 18.17 1.81
CA ARG A 135 16.29 17.86 1.78
C ARG A 135 16.62 16.73 2.75
N HIS A 136 16.21 16.87 4.01
CA HIS A 136 16.48 15.89 5.06
C HIS A 136 15.72 14.59 4.84
N ALA A 137 14.47 14.64 4.37
CA ALA A 137 13.67 13.46 4.09
C ALA A 137 14.26 12.62 2.94
N VAL A 138 14.72 13.27 1.86
CA VAL A 138 15.40 12.58 0.75
C VAL A 138 16.67 11.89 1.23
N GLU A 139 17.46 12.55 2.07
CA GLU A 139 18.67 11.96 2.67
C GLU A 139 18.35 10.77 3.57
N ALA A 140 17.38 10.91 4.48
CA ALA A 140 16.96 9.85 5.40
C ALA A 140 16.44 8.62 4.64
N ILE A 141 15.60 8.83 3.62
CA ILE A 141 15.05 7.75 2.77
C ILE A 141 16.19 7.08 2.00
N ALA A 142 17.10 7.85 1.39
CA ALA A 142 18.22 7.29 0.63
C ALA A 142 19.12 6.41 1.52
N ASN A 143 19.54 6.94 2.67
CA ASN A 143 20.39 6.23 3.62
C ASN A 143 19.73 4.92 4.11
N PHE A 144 18.43 4.95 4.39
CA PHE A 144 17.68 3.76 4.80
C PHE A 144 17.65 2.68 3.71
N PHE A 145 17.36 3.05 2.45
CA PHE A 145 17.32 2.08 1.36
C PHE A 145 18.71 1.57 0.94
N GLU A 146 19.77 2.27 1.33
CA GLU A 146 21.16 1.82 1.20
C GLU A 146 21.60 0.91 2.36
N SER A 147 21.12 1.14 3.58
CA SER A 147 21.41 0.25 4.73
C SER A 147 20.82 -1.15 4.55
N GLY A 148 19.67 -1.25 3.86
CA GLY A 148 18.97 -2.50 3.64
C GLY A 148 18.23 -3.03 4.87
N ASP A 149 17.98 -2.15 5.85
CA ASP A 149 17.20 -2.48 7.03
C ASP A 149 15.75 -2.85 6.67
N PRO A 150 15.07 -3.68 7.48
CA PRO A 150 13.65 -3.93 7.30
C PRO A 150 12.84 -2.64 7.44
N ILE A 151 11.89 -2.42 6.53
CA ILE A 151 11.01 -1.22 6.50
C ILE A 151 10.21 -1.10 7.79
N THR A 152 9.72 -2.23 8.32
CA THR A 152 9.06 -2.31 9.60
C THR A 152 9.32 -3.66 10.24
N ILE A 153 9.31 -3.69 11.57
CA ILE A 153 9.30 -4.91 12.40
C ILE A 153 7.90 -5.22 12.95
N GLY A 154 6.90 -4.36 12.67
CA GLY A 154 5.52 -4.48 13.15
C GLY A 154 4.58 -5.17 12.16
N ALA A 155 3.33 -5.40 12.59
CA ALA A 155 2.27 -5.85 11.70
C ALA A 155 1.87 -4.72 10.74
N VAL A 156 1.76 -5.03 9.44
CA VAL A 156 1.27 -4.10 8.42
C VAL A 156 -0.24 -4.23 8.32
N HIS A 157 -0.96 -3.11 8.21
CA HIS A 157 -2.40 -3.15 7.96
C HIS A 157 -2.66 -3.64 6.54
N HIS A 158 -3.14 -4.89 6.44
CA HIS A 158 -3.60 -5.48 5.20
C HIS A 158 -5.08 -5.83 5.34
N GLU A 159 -5.95 -4.81 5.43
CA GLU A 159 -7.36 -4.97 5.77
C GLU A 159 -8.25 -5.41 4.59
N SER A 160 -7.70 -6.27 3.72
CA SER A 160 -8.40 -6.84 2.56
C SER A 160 -8.80 -8.31 2.75
N SER A 161 -8.67 -8.87 3.96
CA SER A 161 -9.22 -10.20 4.22
C SER A 161 -10.74 -10.08 4.35
N ILE A 162 -11.44 -10.35 3.26
CA ILE A 162 -12.83 -10.76 3.29
C ILE A 162 -12.87 -12.03 4.15
N SER A 163 -13.54 -11.96 5.30
CA SER A 163 -13.71 -13.12 6.17
C SER A 163 -14.92 -13.93 5.68
N GLU A 164 -14.93 -15.25 5.87
CA GLU A 164 -16.10 -16.08 5.51
C GLU A 164 -17.34 -15.73 6.34
N ASP A 165 -17.16 -15.00 7.45
CA ASP A 165 -18.20 -14.54 8.36
C ASP A 165 -18.66 -13.10 8.06
N ASP A 166 -18.07 -12.42 7.07
CA ASP A 166 -18.49 -11.07 6.70
C ASP A 166 -19.87 -11.11 6.01
N ASP A 167 -20.78 -10.24 6.45
CA ASP A 167 -22.05 -10.03 5.74
C ASP A 167 -21.80 -9.67 4.26
N ASP A 168 -22.71 -10.08 3.36
CA ASP A 168 -22.60 -9.80 1.92
C ASP A 168 -22.39 -8.30 1.64
N ILE A 169 -23.04 -7.43 2.42
CA ILE A 169 -22.89 -5.97 2.33
C ILE A 169 -21.47 -5.53 2.73
N VAL A 170 -20.93 -6.07 3.82
CA VAL A 170 -19.57 -5.74 4.29
C VAL A 170 -18.53 -6.18 3.26
N SER A 171 -18.72 -7.35 2.66
CA SER A 171 -17.87 -7.85 1.57
C SER A 171 -17.90 -6.92 0.36
N MET A 172 -19.09 -6.46 -0.05
CA MET A 172 -19.23 -5.47 -1.14
C MET A 172 -18.57 -4.12 -0.81
N ILE A 173 -18.69 -3.64 0.44
CA ILE A 173 -18.04 -2.41 0.90
C ILE A 173 -16.52 -2.55 0.79
N LYS A 174 -15.95 -3.63 1.34
CA LYS A 174 -14.51 -3.91 1.28
C LYS A 174 -14.01 -4.01 -0.16
N GLU A 175 -14.73 -4.72 -1.04
CA GLU A 175 -14.38 -4.82 -2.46
C GLU A 175 -14.40 -3.44 -3.15
N LEU A 176 -15.42 -2.61 -2.90
CA LEU A 176 -15.49 -1.27 -3.48
C LEU A 176 -14.35 -0.37 -2.99
N LEU A 177 -14.01 -0.48 -1.71
CA LEU A 177 -12.87 0.23 -1.12
C LEU A 177 -11.58 -0.13 -1.84
N ASP A 178 -11.26 -1.42 -1.96
CA ASP A 178 -10.01 -1.89 -2.54
C ASP A 178 -9.93 -1.65 -4.06
N THR A 179 -11.04 -1.77 -4.78
CA THR A 179 -11.03 -1.71 -6.25
C THR A 179 -11.16 -0.31 -6.83
N ARG A 180 -11.77 0.64 -6.11
CA ARG A 180 -12.06 2.00 -6.64
C ARG A 180 -11.61 3.13 -5.74
N ILE A 181 -11.88 3.06 -4.45
CA ILE A 181 -11.65 4.18 -3.54
C ILE A 181 -10.17 4.28 -3.19
N ARG A 182 -9.57 3.21 -2.63
CA ARG A 182 -8.17 3.20 -2.20
C ARG A 182 -7.18 3.54 -3.30
N PRO A 183 -7.32 3.07 -4.56
CA PRO A 183 -6.41 3.49 -5.64
C PRO A 183 -6.37 5.02 -5.80
N THR A 184 -7.54 5.66 -5.82
CA THR A 184 -7.64 7.12 -5.97
C THR A 184 -7.08 7.85 -4.74
N VAL A 185 -7.36 7.34 -3.54
CA VAL A 185 -6.89 7.97 -2.29
C VAL A 185 -5.37 7.82 -2.11
N GLN A 186 -4.81 6.68 -2.52
CA GLN A 186 -3.37 6.42 -2.48
C GLN A 186 -2.61 7.20 -3.55
N GLU A 187 -3.23 7.50 -4.70
CA GLU A 187 -2.69 8.48 -5.66
C GLU A 187 -2.46 9.82 -4.96
N ASP A 188 -3.45 10.29 -4.18
CA ASP A 188 -3.38 11.51 -3.37
C ASP A 188 -2.48 11.40 -2.12
N GLY A 189 -1.87 10.24 -1.86
CA GLY A 189 -0.90 10.05 -0.77
C GLY A 189 -1.52 9.73 0.59
N GLY A 190 -2.78 9.27 0.64
CA GLY A 190 -3.45 8.80 1.85
C GLY A 190 -3.93 7.36 1.72
N ASP A 191 -4.76 6.93 2.66
CA ASP A 191 -5.52 5.69 2.55
C ASP A 191 -6.79 5.74 3.42
N VAL A 192 -7.66 4.76 3.24
CA VAL A 192 -8.87 4.58 4.04
C VAL A 192 -8.90 3.18 4.66
N ILE A 193 -9.23 3.13 5.94
CA ILE A 193 -9.26 1.92 6.75
C ILE A 193 -10.71 1.66 7.16
N PHE A 194 -11.23 0.47 6.86
CA PHE A 194 -12.60 0.10 7.20
C PHE A 194 -12.70 -0.28 8.68
N LYS A 195 -13.59 0.38 9.44
CA LYS A 195 -13.74 0.13 10.88
C LYS A 195 -15.04 -0.58 11.24
N GLY A 196 -16.05 -0.52 10.37
CA GLY A 196 -17.29 -1.26 10.58
C GLY A 196 -18.45 -0.72 9.74
N PHE A 197 -19.56 -1.44 9.78
CA PHE A 197 -20.81 -1.05 9.14
C PHE A 197 -21.98 -1.41 10.05
N GLU A 198 -22.76 -0.41 10.45
CA GLU A 198 -23.88 -0.57 11.40
C GLU A 198 -25.00 0.41 11.01
N ASP A 199 -26.25 -0.05 11.00
CA ASP A 199 -27.45 0.78 10.75
C ASP A 199 -27.33 1.70 9.51
N GLY A 200 -26.85 1.15 8.39
CA GLY A 200 -26.66 1.89 7.14
C GLY A 200 -25.46 2.86 7.16
N THR A 201 -24.69 2.91 8.24
CA THR A 201 -23.54 3.81 8.40
C THR A 201 -22.22 3.05 8.30
N VAL A 202 -21.39 3.43 7.33
CA VAL A 202 -20.02 2.93 7.16
C VAL A 202 -19.06 3.77 7.99
N LYS A 203 -18.31 3.14 8.89
CA LYS A 203 -17.27 3.79 9.69
C LYS A 203 -15.91 3.58 9.03
N LEU A 204 -15.23 4.67 8.68
CA LEU A 204 -13.90 4.66 8.08
C LEU A 204 -12.92 5.48 8.91
N LYS A 205 -11.66 5.03 9.01
CA LYS A 205 -10.55 5.86 9.47
C LYS A 205 -9.78 6.35 8.25
N LEU A 206 -9.59 7.66 8.14
CA LEU A 206 -8.78 8.28 7.08
C LEU A 206 -7.34 8.40 7.59
N VAL A 207 -6.35 8.08 6.76
CA VAL A 207 -4.93 8.14 7.12
C VAL A 207 -4.08 8.81 6.03
N GLY A 208 -2.84 9.16 6.38
CA GLY A 208 -1.91 9.86 5.48
C GLY A 208 -2.36 11.28 5.13
N SER A 209 -2.27 11.66 3.85
CA SER A 209 -2.60 13.02 3.38
C SER A 209 -4.06 13.42 3.60
N CYS A 210 -4.96 12.45 3.82
CA CYS A 210 -6.38 12.68 4.06
C CYS A 210 -6.69 13.26 5.45
N THR A 211 -5.69 13.33 6.33
CA THR A 211 -5.80 13.84 7.70
C THR A 211 -5.28 15.28 7.83
N GLY A 212 -5.80 16.02 8.81
CA GLY A 212 -5.25 17.32 9.19
C GLY A 212 -5.57 18.50 8.25
N CYS A 213 -6.50 18.34 7.30
CA CYS A 213 -6.98 19.41 6.43
C CYS A 213 -8.53 19.37 6.33
N PRO A 214 -9.26 20.29 6.98
CA PRO A 214 -10.72 20.20 7.09
C PRO A 214 -11.43 20.26 5.73
N SER A 215 -10.89 21.00 4.76
CA SER A 215 -11.46 21.08 3.40
C SER A 215 -11.30 19.76 2.63
N SER A 216 -10.15 19.10 2.76
CA SER A 216 -9.86 17.83 2.10
C SER A 216 -10.67 16.69 2.70
N THR A 217 -10.77 16.65 4.04
CA THR A 217 -11.52 15.62 4.76
C THR A 217 -13.00 15.62 4.39
N VAL A 218 -13.66 16.80 4.38
CA VAL A 218 -15.09 16.89 4.02
C VAL A 218 -15.34 16.49 2.58
N THR A 219 -14.50 16.96 1.65
CA THR A 219 -14.66 16.66 0.22
C THR A 219 -14.49 15.17 -0.06
N LEU A 220 -13.44 14.56 0.51
CA LEU A 220 -13.17 13.15 0.34
C LEU A 220 -14.29 12.29 0.95
N LYS A 221 -14.72 12.60 2.18
CA LYS A 221 -15.83 11.92 2.84
C LYS A 221 -17.09 11.92 1.97
N ASN A 222 -17.48 13.09 1.46
CA ASN A 222 -18.66 13.22 0.60
C ASN A 222 -18.49 12.44 -0.71
N GLY A 223 -17.29 12.46 -1.31
CA GLY A 223 -16.98 11.69 -2.51
C GLY A 223 -17.12 10.19 -2.29
N ILE A 224 -16.58 9.68 -1.19
CA ILE A 224 -16.69 8.27 -0.79
C ILE A 224 -18.16 7.90 -0.55
N GLN A 225 -18.89 8.71 0.22
CA GLN A 225 -20.30 8.46 0.53
C GLN A 225 -21.16 8.38 -0.73
N ASN A 226 -21.02 9.36 -1.64
CA ASN A 226 -21.77 9.37 -2.90
C ASN A 226 -21.45 8.12 -3.75
N MET A 227 -20.19 7.69 -3.77
CA MET A 227 -19.78 6.49 -4.50
C MET A 227 -20.36 5.24 -3.86
N MET A 228 -20.31 5.11 -2.53
CA MET A 228 -20.88 3.98 -1.80
C MET A 228 -22.38 3.88 -2.00
N GLN A 229 -23.13 4.98 -1.83
CA GLN A 229 -24.58 5.03 -2.06
C GLN A 229 -24.98 4.62 -3.48
N PHE A 230 -24.14 4.92 -4.48
CA PHE A 230 -24.41 4.55 -5.87
C PHE A 230 -24.26 3.05 -6.12
N TYR A 231 -23.23 2.42 -5.54
CA TYR A 231 -22.94 0.99 -5.76
C TYR A 231 -23.63 0.06 -4.75
N ILE A 232 -23.93 0.56 -3.54
CA ILE A 232 -24.46 -0.18 -2.39
C ILE A 232 -25.60 0.65 -1.78
N PRO A 233 -26.85 0.48 -2.26
CA PRO A 233 -28.01 1.27 -1.81
C PRO A 233 -28.33 1.16 -0.33
N GLU A 234 -27.81 0.13 0.36
CA GLU A 234 -27.94 -0.09 1.80
C GLU A 234 -27.05 0.85 2.64
N VAL A 235 -26.09 1.54 2.02
CA VAL A 235 -25.26 2.54 2.70
C VAL A 235 -25.98 3.88 2.68
N ASP A 236 -26.42 4.36 3.83
CA ASP A 236 -27.05 5.67 4.01
C ASP A 236 -26.03 6.77 4.29
N ASN A 237 -24.99 6.47 5.08
CA ASN A 237 -24.04 7.47 5.55
C ASN A 237 -22.62 6.92 5.67
N VAL A 238 -21.63 7.81 5.60
CA VAL A 238 -20.24 7.50 5.95
C VAL A 238 -19.85 8.36 7.14
N GLU A 239 -19.16 7.78 8.11
CA GLU A 239 -18.63 8.47 9.27
C GLU A 239 -17.12 8.25 9.37
N GLN A 240 -16.39 9.33 9.66
CA GLN A 240 -14.99 9.22 9.99
C GLN A 240 -14.85 8.93 11.47
N VAL A 241 -14.09 7.89 11.80
CA VAL A 241 -13.75 7.53 13.18
C VAL A 241 -12.24 7.58 13.38
N GLU A 242 -11.81 7.84 14.60
CA GLU A 242 -10.42 7.73 15.05
C GLU A 242 -10.30 6.49 15.95
N ASP A 243 -9.12 5.85 15.97
CA ASP A 243 -8.92 4.68 16.82
C ASP A 243 -8.78 5.11 18.30
N GLU A 244 -9.40 4.37 19.23
CA GLU A 244 -9.32 4.67 20.67
C GLU A 244 -7.87 4.76 21.18
N VAL A 245 -6.97 3.97 20.58
CA VAL A 245 -5.54 3.97 20.90
C VAL A 245 -4.87 5.29 20.49
N ASP A 246 -5.27 5.84 19.34
CA ASP A 246 -4.74 7.12 18.86
C ASP A 246 -5.24 8.28 19.72
N GLU A 247 -6.50 8.23 20.15
CA GLU A 247 -7.04 9.21 21.09
C GLU A 247 -6.30 9.20 22.43
N ILE A 248 -6.01 8.02 22.97
CA ILE A 248 -5.26 7.88 24.23
C ILE A 248 -3.85 8.43 24.06
N ASN A 249 -3.16 8.07 22.97
CA ASN A 249 -1.81 8.56 22.68
C ASN A 249 -1.78 10.09 22.55
N ALA A 250 -2.76 10.69 21.86
CA ALA A 250 -2.88 12.13 21.73
C ALA A 250 -3.13 12.82 23.08
N LYS A 251 -4.05 12.28 23.90
CA LYS A 251 -4.36 12.82 25.24
C LYS A 251 -3.14 12.78 26.17
N VAL A 252 -2.42 11.66 26.17
CA VAL A 252 -1.20 11.49 26.98
C VAL A 252 -0.11 12.48 26.56
N PHE A 253 0.05 12.69 25.25
CA PHE A 253 1.02 13.65 24.73
C PHE A 253 0.70 15.09 25.15
N SER A 254 -0.54 15.54 24.95
CA SER A 254 -0.97 16.88 25.38
C SER A 254 -0.86 17.09 26.89
N GLU A 255 -1.13 16.05 27.70
CA GLU A 255 -0.94 16.12 29.15
C GLU A 255 0.55 16.25 29.53
N LEU A 256 1.43 15.56 28.82
CA LEU A 256 2.88 15.64 29.05
C LEU A 256 3.45 17.00 28.66
N GLU A 257 3.06 17.55 27.50
CA GLU A 257 3.47 18.90 27.08
C GLU A 257 3.05 19.96 28.11
N ARG A 258 1.82 19.85 28.62
CA ARG A 258 1.32 20.75 29.68
C ARG A 258 2.17 20.67 30.95
N LYS A 259 2.62 19.48 31.34
CA LYS A 259 3.48 19.27 32.53
C LYS A 259 4.92 19.73 32.32
N LEU A 260 5.43 19.74 31.09
CA LEU A 260 6.77 20.24 30.77
C LEU A 260 6.81 21.77 30.68
N GLN A 261 5.66 22.42 30.50
CA GLN A 261 5.51 23.88 30.48
C GLN A 261 5.23 24.49 31.88
N GLU A 262 4.97 23.66 32.89
CA GLU A 262 4.83 24.04 34.32
C GLU A 262 6.17 23.91 35.07
#